data_AF-A0A3D5FMN8-F1
#
_entry.id   AF-A0A3D5FMN8-F1
#
_cell.length_a   1.000
_cell.length_b   1.000
_cell.length_c   1.000
_cell.angle_alpha   90.00
_cell.angle_beta   90.00
_cell.angle_gamma   90.00
#
_symmetry.space_group_name_H-M   'P 1'
#
loop_
_entity.id
_entity.type
_entity.pdbx_description
1 polymer ?
#
loop_
_entity_poly.entity_id
_entity_poly.type
_entity_poly.pdbx_seq_one_letter_code
_entity_poly.pdbx_strand_id
1 'polypeptide(L)'
;MSLKMITRSLALGLAVVIIGCGDDAKKEEEPAPTAPDLTANAVLLEEMEQALTKSVALIFTGGGAVQGAGGGQVLVEGTSFIFQDYSPDGELIIGGQLDMELLASPVTLKGTIQLSGSMEFEVVVDMTIDVTQDPFTYGGTLTVDEEVFDVTELQEEANS
;
A
#
# COMPACT_ATOMS: atom_id res chain seq x y z
N MET A 1 -17.05 -56.12 -19.81
CA MET A 1 -17.89 -55.04 -19.25
C MET A 1 -17.27 -53.73 -19.69
N SER A 2 -17.91 -53.05 -20.64
CA SER A 2 -17.46 -51.78 -21.21
C SER A 2 -18.37 -50.67 -20.72
N LEU A 3 -17.81 -49.61 -20.13
CA LEU A 3 -18.46 -48.28 -20.03
C LEU A 3 -17.36 -47.26 -19.66
N LYS A 4 -16.73 -46.65 -20.68
CA LYS A 4 -17.00 -45.32 -21.26
C LYS A 4 -16.52 -44.14 -20.41
N MET A 5 -15.30 -43.72 -20.76
CA MET A 5 -14.70 -42.39 -20.64
C MET A 5 -15.72 -41.29 -21.02
N ILE A 6 -16.00 -40.36 -20.10
CA ILE A 6 -16.80 -39.15 -20.37
C ILE A 6 -15.83 -37.99 -20.56
N THR A 7 -15.43 -37.80 -21.81
CA THR A 7 -14.83 -36.58 -22.33
C THR A 7 -15.93 -35.53 -22.45
N ARG A 8 -15.84 -34.41 -21.73
CA ARG A 8 -16.67 -33.23 -22.00
C ARG A 8 -15.90 -32.25 -22.88
N SER A 9 -15.96 -32.52 -24.18
CA SER A 9 -15.84 -31.48 -25.20
C SER A 9 -17.11 -30.64 -25.18
N LEU A 10 -16.98 -29.34 -24.88
CA LEU A 10 -17.95 -28.35 -25.31
C LEU A 10 -17.22 -27.40 -26.27
N ALA A 11 -17.34 -27.72 -27.57
CA ALA A 11 -17.13 -26.80 -28.66
C ALA A 11 -18.51 -26.40 -29.18
N LEU A 12 -18.71 -25.11 -29.43
CA LEU A 12 -19.70 -24.43 -30.29
C LEU A 12 -20.09 -23.10 -29.60
N GLY A 13 -20.05 -21.94 -30.23
CA GLY A 13 -19.80 -21.65 -31.64
C GLY A 13 -19.62 -20.15 -31.84
N LEU A 14 -18.77 -19.85 -32.82
CA LEU A 14 -18.55 -18.54 -33.40
C LEU A 14 -19.85 -18.06 -34.06
N ALA A 15 -20.39 -16.93 -33.62
CA ALA A 15 -21.42 -16.19 -34.35
C ALA A 15 -20.88 -14.79 -34.63
N VAL A 16 -20.29 -14.64 -35.81
CA VAL A 16 -19.93 -13.35 -36.40
C VAL A 16 -21.23 -12.69 -36.87
N VAL A 17 -21.62 -11.60 -36.23
CA VAL A 17 -22.65 -10.68 -36.73
C VAL A 17 -21.91 -9.47 -37.31
N ILE A 18 -21.72 -9.49 -38.63
CA ILE A 18 -21.37 -8.30 -39.41
C ILE A 18 -22.68 -7.53 -39.64
N ILE A 19 -22.88 -6.42 -38.95
CA ILE A 19 -23.84 -5.39 -39.38
C ILE A 19 -23.00 -4.21 -39.86
N GLY A 20 -23.15 -3.90 -41.14
CA GLY A 20 -22.42 -2.83 -41.81
C GLY A 20 -23.05 -1.45 -41.64
N CYS A 21 -22.19 -0.47 -41.94
CA CYS A 21 -22.45 0.92 -42.34
C CYS A 21 -22.88 1.92 -41.26
N GLY A 22 -21.87 2.49 -40.61
CA GLY A 22 -21.88 3.82 -40.03
C GLY A 22 -20.43 4.19 -39.71
N ASP A 23 -19.89 5.21 -40.36
CA ASP A 23 -18.60 5.84 -40.05
C ASP A 23 -18.54 6.15 -38.54
N ASP A 24 -17.68 5.43 -37.80
CA ASP A 24 -16.90 5.94 -36.67
C ASP A 24 -16.08 4.76 -36.12
N ALA A 25 -14.78 4.78 -36.41
CA ALA A 25 -13.82 3.82 -35.87
C ALA A 25 -13.63 4.08 -34.36
N LYS A 26 -14.56 3.63 -33.53
CA LYS A 26 -14.30 3.46 -32.10
C LYS A 26 -13.48 2.20 -31.93
N LYS A 27 -12.15 2.39 -31.84
CA LYS A 27 -11.29 1.50 -31.06
C LYS A 27 -12.02 1.24 -29.74
N GLU A 28 -12.38 -0.01 -29.50
CA GLU A 28 -12.60 -0.48 -28.14
C GLU A 28 -11.24 -0.30 -27.45
N GLU A 29 -11.08 0.81 -26.75
CA GLU A 29 -10.03 0.95 -25.76
C GLU A 29 -10.31 -0.16 -24.74
N GLU A 30 -9.41 -1.15 -24.67
CA GLU A 30 -9.26 -1.96 -23.46
C GLU A 30 -9.29 -0.99 -22.27
N PRO A 31 -10.08 -1.25 -21.21
CA PRO A 31 -10.02 -0.40 -20.04
C PRO A 31 -8.54 -0.37 -19.62
N ALA A 32 -7.94 0.82 -19.66
CA ALA A 32 -6.66 1.05 -19.05
C ALA A 32 -6.72 0.47 -17.63
N PRO A 33 -5.63 -0.14 -17.11
CA PRO A 33 -5.61 -0.58 -15.72
C PRO A 33 -6.07 0.60 -14.89
N THR A 34 -7.23 0.45 -14.24
CA THR A 34 -7.75 1.48 -13.35
C THR A 34 -6.74 1.56 -12.23
N ALA A 35 -6.01 2.67 -12.14
CA ALA A 35 -5.17 2.98 -10.99
C ALA A 35 -5.97 2.69 -9.70
N PRO A 36 -5.35 2.18 -8.62
CA PRO A 36 -6.00 1.96 -7.35
C PRO A 36 -6.82 3.20 -6.95
N ASP A 37 -8.04 2.97 -6.50
CA ASP A 37 -8.95 4.04 -6.09
C ASP A 37 -8.31 4.88 -4.96
N LEU A 38 -7.91 6.11 -5.30
CA LEU A 38 -7.16 7.04 -4.45
C LEU A 38 -7.90 7.43 -3.16
N THR A 39 -9.22 7.19 -3.08
CA THR A 39 -9.97 7.39 -1.83
C THR A 39 -9.55 6.42 -0.72
N ALA A 40 -8.95 5.28 -1.06
CA ALA A 40 -8.36 4.34 -0.10
C ALA A 40 -6.92 4.72 0.31
N ASN A 41 -6.23 5.53 -0.48
CA ASN A 41 -4.82 5.88 -0.27
C ASN A 41 -4.61 6.97 0.78
N ALA A 42 -5.57 7.92 0.91
CA ALA A 42 -5.52 8.94 1.96
C ALA A 42 -5.67 8.34 3.36
N VAL A 43 -6.56 7.35 3.52
CA VAL A 43 -6.73 6.61 4.78
C VAL A 43 -5.46 5.82 5.12
N LEU A 44 -4.87 5.16 4.11
CA LEU A 44 -3.60 4.46 4.30
C LEU A 44 -2.49 5.41 4.77
N LEU A 45 -2.36 6.58 4.13
CA LEU A 45 -1.35 7.56 4.52
C LEU A 45 -1.58 8.08 5.94
N GLU A 46 -2.81 8.41 6.32
CA GLU A 46 -3.15 8.87 7.67
C GLU A 46 -2.78 7.83 8.73
N GLU A 47 -3.15 6.57 8.51
CA GLU A 47 -2.84 5.47 9.43
C GLU A 47 -1.33 5.18 9.51
N MET A 48 -0.62 5.26 8.38
CA MET A 48 0.84 5.16 8.35
C MET A 48 1.51 6.33 9.09
N GLU A 49 1.07 7.56 8.88
CA GLU A 49 1.62 8.75 9.56
C GLU A 49 1.42 8.67 11.08
N GLN A 50 0.27 8.19 11.55
CA GLN A 50 0.04 7.97 12.98
C GLN A 50 0.99 6.92 13.56
N ALA A 51 1.16 5.79 12.86
CA ALA A 51 2.07 4.73 13.29
C ALA A 51 3.52 5.20 13.31
N LEU A 52 3.94 5.92 12.26
CA LEU A 52 5.30 6.43 12.11
C LEU A 52 5.61 7.54 13.12
N THR A 53 4.73 8.50 13.32
CA THR A 53 4.95 9.61 14.27
C THR A 53 5.19 9.09 15.69
N LYS A 54 4.37 8.12 16.15
CA LYS A 54 4.53 7.49 17.46
C LYS A 54 5.82 6.67 17.55
N SER A 55 6.22 6.03 16.47
CA SER A 55 7.38 5.14 16.44
C SER A 55 8.70 5.89 16.32
N VAL A 56 8.78 6.92 15.48
CA VAL A 56 9.97 7.78 15.30
C VAL A 56 10.40 8.43 16.62
N ALA A 57 9.43 8.87 17.43
CA ALA A 57 9.72 9.42 18.75
C ALA A 57 10.46 8.43 19.67
N LEU A 58 10.20 7.13 19.55
CA LEU A 58 10.85 6.10 20.38
C LEU A 58 12.32 5.86 20.01
N ILE A 59 12.75 6.16 18.78
CA ILE A 59 14.18 6.09 18.42
C ILE A 59 15.00 7.01 19.34
N PHE A 60 14.50 8.23 19.56
CA PHE A 60 15.20 9.24 20.36
C PHE A 60 15.17 8.95 21.87
N THR A 61 14.29 8.07 22.33
CA THR A 61 14.22 7.62 23.72
C THR A 61 14.95 6.30 23.98
N GLY A 62 15.58 5.71 22.95
CA GLY A 62 16.40 4.49 23.05
C GLY A 62 15.67 3.20 22.70
N GLY A 63 14.57 3.28 21.96
CA GLY A 63 13.74 2.15 21.55
C GLY A 63 12.57 1.88 22.49
N GLY A 64 11.84 0.80 22.24
CA GLY A 64 10.66 0.41 23.01
C GLY A 64 9.57 -0.21 22.15
N ALA A 65 8.34 -0.20 22.66
CA ALA A 65 7.19 -0.71 21.93
C ALA A 65 6.02 0.28 21.96
N VAL A 66 5.37 0.49 20.82
CA VAL A 66 4.06 1.17 20.70
C VAL A 66 2.99 0.09 20.58
N GLN A 67 2.02 0.10 21.48
CA GLN A 67 0.89 -0.85 21.41
C GLN A 67 -0.17 -0.34 20.41
N GLY A 68 -0.68 -1.23 19.57
CA GLY A 68 -1.81 -0.96 18.68
C GLY A 68 -3.15 -1.00 19.43
N ALA A 69 -4.15 -0.26 18.94
CA ALA A 69 -5.50 -0.29 19.50
C ALA A 69 -6.20 -1.64 19.25
N GLY A 70 -5.96 -2.26 18.10
CA GLY A 70 -6.48 -3.59 17.74
C GLY A 70 -5.73 -4.77 18.36
N GLY A 71 -4.67 -4.50 19.11
CA GLY A 71 -3.66 -5.49 19.45
C GLY A 71 -2.39 -5.33 18.60
N GLY A 72 -1.43 -6.23 18.84
CA GLY A 72 -0.10 -6.14 18.24
C GLY A 72 0.69 -4.90 18.67
N GLN A 73 1.87 -4.72 18.09
CA GLN A 73 2.77 -3.64 18.48
C GLN A 73 3.77 -3.28 17.38
N VAL A 74 4.27 -2.05 17.42
CA VAL A 74 5.52 -1.67 16.74
C VAL A 74 6.65 -1.77 17.75
N LEU A 75 7.62 -2.65 17.51
CA LEU A 75 8.85 -2.73 18.28
C LEU A 75 9.93 -1.87 17.61
N VAL A 76 10.56 -0.99 18.38
CA VAL A 76 11.62 -0.10 17.92
C VAL A 76 12.95 -0.60 18.47
N GLU A 77 13.77 -1.17 17.58
CA GLU A 77 15.09 -1.72 17.90
C GLU A 77 16.17 -0.96 17.15
N GLY A 78 16.84 -0.01 17.82
CA GLY A 78 17.84 0.84 17.18
C GLY A 78 17.21 1.77 16.14
N THR A 79 17.42 1.46 14.86
CA THR A 79 16.86 2.20 13.71
C THR A 79 15.79 1.43 12.95
N SER A 80 15.37 0.27 13.47
CA SER A 80 14.37 -0.59 12.83
C SER A 80 13.03 -0.49 13.56
N PHE A 81 11.96 -0.37 12.78
CA PHE A 81 10.57 -0.48 13.20
C PHE A 81 10.02 -1.82 12.76
N ILE A 82 9.72 -2.70 13.71
CA ILE A 82 9.21 -4.04 13.45
C ILE A 82 7.72 -4.05 13.82
N PHE A 83 6.86 -4.16 12.80
CA PHE A 83 5.42 -4.21 12.96
C PHE A 83 4.99 -5.66 13.19
N GLN A 84 4.54 -5.95 14.41
CA GLN A 84 4.05 -7.26 14.85
C GLN A 84 2.53 -7.20 14.99
N ASP A 85 1.83 -7.46 13.87
CA ASP A 85 0.37 -7.38 13.76
C ASP A 85 -0.19 -6.06 14.33
N TYR A 86 0.54 -4.96 14.14
CA TYR A 86 0.17 -3.67 14.70
C TYR A 86 -1.11 -3.18 14.04
N SER A 87 -2.11 -2.84 14.85
CA SER A 87 -3.36 -2.28 14.36
C SER A 87 -3.65 -0.93 15.00
N PRO A 88 -3.62 0.17 14.23
CA PRO A 88 -3.85 1.51 14.78
C PRO A 88 -5.33 1.75 15.18
N ASP A 89 -6.27 1.12 14.48
CA ASP A 89 -7.72 1.35 14.57
C ASP A 89 -8.53 0.12 15.00
N GLY A 90 -7.95 -1.08 14.99
CA GLY A 90 -8.64 -2.34 15.26
C GLY A 90 -9.09 -3.10 14.02
N GLU A 91 -8.99 -2.52 12.83
CA GLU A 91 -9.48 -3.09 11.58
C GLU A 91 -8.35 -3.30 10.56
N LEU A 92 -7.46 -2.32 10.40
CA LEU A 92 -6.25 -2.42 9.60
C LEU A 92 -5.16 -3.10 10.42
N ILE A 93 -4.49 -4.09 9.85
CA ILE A 93 -3.36 -4.78 10.45
C ILE A 93 -2.13 -4.55 9.59
N ILE A 94 -1.06 -4.08 10.22
CA ILE A 94 0.24 -3.78 9.60
C ILE A 94 1.27 -4.78 10.14
N GLY A 95 1.90 -5.50 9.22
CA GLY A 95 3.05 -6.37 9.49
C GLY A 95 4.26 -5.95 8.66
N GLY A 96 5.46 -6.37 9.08
CA GLY A 96 6.70 -6.13 8.31
C GLY A 96 7.71 -5.27 9.05
N GLN A 97 8.63 -4.67 8.30
CA GLN A 97 9.73 -3.91 8.88
C GLN A 97 10.08 -2.71 8.02
N LEU A 98 10.34 -1.59 8.69
CA LEU A 98 10.92 -0.39 8.11
C LEU A 98 12.22 -0.04 8.81
N ASP A 99 13.24 0.30 8.05
CA ASP A 99 14.57 0.67 8.52
C ASP A 99 14.85 2.14 8.22
N MET A 100 15.29 2.86 9.25
CA MET A 100 15.62 4.28 9.18
C MET A 100 17.12 4.49 8.98
N GLU A 101 17.50 5.25 7.97
CA GLU A 101 18.89 5.69 7.77
C GLU A 101 19.11 7.07 8.38
N LEU A 102 19.45 7.10 9.68
CA LEU A 102 19.67 8.34 10.44
C LEU A 102 20.84 9.20 9.94
N LEU A 103 21.75 8.63 9.15
CA LEU A 103 22.91 9.34 8.61
C LEU A 103 22.63 9.95 7.24
N ALA A 104 21.49 9.63 6.62
CA ALA A 104 21.04 10.29 5.40
C ALA A 104 20.48 11.69 5.72
N SER A 105 20.59 12.60 4.77
CA SER A 105 20.03 13.96 4.86
C SER A 105 19.28 14.30 3.57
N PRO A 106 17.94 14.32 3.56
CA PRO A 106 17.04 14.04 4.69
C PRO A 106 17.12 12.57 5.15
N VAL A 107 16.63 12.29 6.37
CA VAL A 107 16.57 10.93 6.91
C VAL A 107 15.71 10.08 6.00
N THR A 108 16.16 8.88 5.64
CA THR A 108 15.37 7.97 4.81
C THR A 108 14.71 6.89 5.67
N LEU A 109 13.55 6.42 5.22
CA LEU A 109 12.82 5.31 5.80
C LEU A 109 12.47 4.35 4.67
N LYS A 110 12.98 3.11 4.75
CA LYS A 110 12.81 2.12 3.69
C LYS A 110 12.35 0.79 4.23
N GLY A 111 11.62 0.03 3.43
CA GLY A 111 11.30 -1.35 3.75
C GLY A 111 10.01 -1.79 3.08
N THR A 112 9.45 -2.88 3.59
CA THR A 112 8.21 -3.44 3.07
C THR A 112 7.30 -3.75 4.24
N ILE A 113 6.05 -3.31 4.10
CA ILE A 113 4.98 -3.64 5.04
C ILE A 113 3.86 -4.37 4.31
N GLN A 114 3.19 -5.25 5.04
CA GLN A 114 1.99 -5.94 4.61
C GLN A 114 0.80 -5.32 5.33
N LEU A 115 -0.16 -4.85 4.57
CA LEU A 115 -1.48 -4.49 5.04
C LEU A 115 -2.40 -5.71 4.93
N SER A 116 -3.19 -5.94 5.95
CA SER A 116 -4.23 -6.97 6.00
C SER A 116 -5.45 -6.49 6.80
N GLY A 117 -6.56 -7.23 6.73
CA GLY A 117 -7.80 -6.90 7.45
C GLY A 117 -8.77 -6.09 6.59
N SER A 118 -8.89 -4.79 6.85
CA SER A 118 -9.74 -3.88 6.06
C SER A 118 -9.22 -3.64 4.63
N MET A 119 -7.92 -3.83 4.41
CA MET A 119 -7.22 -3.71 3.13
C MET A 119 -6.18 -4.84 3.02
N GLU A 120 -5.88 -5.32 1.82
CA GLU A 120 -4.94 -6.43 1.59
C GLU A 120 -3.92 -6.07 0.50
N PHE A 121 -2.80 -5.46 0.90
CA PHE A 121 -1.76 -4.98 -0.02
C PHE A 121 -0.36 -5.12 0.57
N GLU A 122 0.61 -5.45 -0.28
CA GLU A 122 2.03 -5.23 0.03
C GLU A 122 2.40 -3.81 -0.37
N VAL A 123 3.08 -3.10 0.53
CA VAL A 123 3.54 -1.72 0.31
C VAL A 123 5.04 -1.66 0.45
N VAL A 124 5.73 -1.24 -0.62
CA VAL A 124 7.15 -0.91 -0.57
C VAL A 124 7.27 0.57 -0.21
N VAL A 125 7.99 0.84 0.87
CA VAL A 125 8.19 2.18 1.41
C VAL A 125 9.60 2.64 1.04
N ASP A 126 9.71 3.79 0.38
CA ASP A 126 10.97 4.51 0.17
C ASP A 126 10.73 6.00 0.38
N MET A 127 10.71 6.40 1.65
CA MET A 127 10.33 7.74 2.07
C MET A 127 11.52 8.52 2.63
N THR A 128 11.34 9.83 2.67
CA THR A 128 12.21 10.75 3.40
C THR A 128 11.43 11.44 4.50
N ILE A 129 12.10 11.74 5.61
CA ILE A 129 11.53 12.43 6.77
C ILE A 129 12.40 13.65 7.06
N ASP A 130 11.82 14.83 7.02
CA ASP A 130 12.45 16.03 7.54
C ASP A 130 12.12 16.18 9.03
N VAL A 131 13.03 15.69 9.86
CA VAL A 131 12.94 15.78 11.32
C VAL A 131 13.27 17.17 11.86
N THR A 132 13.62 18.13 11.00
CA THR A 132 13.93 19.52 11.41
C THR A 132 12.72 20.43 11.45
N GLN A 133 11.59 20.02 10.87
CA GLN A 133 10.30 20.71 10.90
C GLN A 133 9.40 20.15 12.01
N ASP A 134 8.45 20.95 12.52
CA ASP A 134 7.40 20.49 13.44
C ASP A 134 6.03 21.02 12.96
N PRO A 135 5.07 20.13 12.58
CA PRO A 135 5.21 18.68 12.51
C PRO A 135 6.25 18.24 11.46
N PHE A 136 6.76 17.00 11.57
CA PHE A 136 7.65 16.43 10.56
C PHE A 136 6.99 16.44 9.18
N THR A 137 7.77 16.74 8.15
CA THR A 137 7.31 16.59 6.76
C THR A 137 7.85 15.30 6.17
N TYR A 138 7.04 14.69 5.31
CA TYR A 138 7.37 13.42 4.66
C TYR A 138 7.43 13.64 3.16
N GLY A 139 8.25 12.85 2.49
CA GLY A 139 8.36 12.84 1.02
C GLY A 139 8.82 11.49 0.53
N GLY A 140 9.16 11.38 -0.75
CA GLY A 140 9.52 10.11 -1.38
C GLY A 140 8.30 9.38 -1.88
N THR A 141 8.35 8.05 -1.90
CA THR A 141 7.38 7.21 -2.60
C THR A 141 6.86 6.04 -1.78
N LEU A 142 5.60 5.69 -2.04
CA LEU A 142 5.01 4.40 -1.66
C LEU A 142 4.71 3.64 -2.95
N THR A 143 5.08 2.36 -3.01
CA THR A 143 4.69 1.49 -4.11
C THR A 143 3.66 0.48 -3.63
N VAL A 144 2.47 0.48 -4.24
CA VAL A 144 1.37 -0.44 -3.95
C VAL A 144 0.95 -1.09 -5.25
N ASP A 145 0.93 -2.42 -5.30
CA ASP A 145 0.54 -3.20 -6.50
C ASP A 145 1.27 -2.72 -7.79
N GLU A 146 2.59 -2.54 -7.71
CA GLU A 146 3.45 -2.03 -8.78
C GLU A 146 3.23 -0.55 -9.19
N GLU A 147 2.24 0.14 -8.62
CA GLU A 147 2.01 1.57 -8.83
C GLU A 147 2.77 2.41 -7.80
N VAL A 148 3.39 3.51 -8.26
CA VAL A 148 4.22 4.40 -7.44
C VAL A 148 3.45 5.68 -7.14
N PHE A 149 3.27 5.97 -5.86
CA PHE A 149 2.61 7.17 -5.35
C PHE A 149 3.64 8.11 -4.73
N ASP A 150 3.56 9.40 -5.06
CA ASP A 150 4.36 10.43 -4.38
C ASP A 150 3.71 10.79 -3.04
N VAL A 151 4.48 10.71 -1.96
CA VAL A 151 3.98 10.98 -0.61
C VAL A 151 3.55 12.43 -0.44
N THR A 152 4.23 13.36 -1.10
CA THR A 152 3.90 14.79 -1.04
C THR A 152 2.54 15.04 -1.69
N GLU A 153 2.29 14.43 -2.86
CA GLU A 153 1.00 14.54 -3.55
C GLU A 153 -0.13 13.94 -2.72
N LEU A 154 0.09 12.76 -2.12
CA LEU A 154 -0.90 12.13 -1.22
C LEU A 154 -1.23 13.01 0.00
N GLN A 155 -0.23 13.71 0.56
CA GLN A 155 -0.45 14.66 1.66
C GLN A 155 -1.27 15.89 1.23
N GLU A 156 -1.05 16.40 0.03
CA GLU A 156 -1.83 17.52 -0.51
C GLU A 156 -3.29 17.14 -0.74
N GLU A 157 -3.54 15.93 -1.26
CA GLU A 157 -4.89 15.40 -1.47
C GLU A 157 -5.65 15.19 -0.15
N ALA A 158 -5.00 14.62 0.88
CA ALA A 158 -5.60 14.37 2.18
C ALA A 158 -6.01 15.67 2.91
N ASN A 159 -5.36 16.79 2.60
CA ASN A 159 -5.63 18.10 3.19
C ASN A 159 -6.61 18.97 2.38
N SER A 160 -7.11 18.48 1.24
CA SER A 160 -8.02 19.21 0.34
C SER A 160 -9.49 19.04 0.67
#